data_AF-A0A2L2Z7X7-F1
#
_entry.id   AF-A0A2L2Z7X7-F1
#
_cell.length_a   1.000
_cell.length_b   1.000
_cell.length_c   1.000
_cell.angle_alpha   90.00
_cell.angle_beta   90.00
_cell.angle_gamma   90.00
#
_symmetry.space_group_name_H-M   'P 1'
#
loop_
_entity.id
_entity.type
_entity.pdbx_description
1 polymer ?
#
loop_
_entity_poly.entity_id
_entity_poly.type
_entity_poly.pdbx_seq_one_letter_code
_entity_poly.pdbx_strand_id
1 'polypeptide(L)' 'TNGLKFIEEAIEKLSRYHPRHIKAYDHNECKENERRLSGLHESSSFHDVSAGVAISGASIRIPRHVA' A
#
# COMPACT_ATOMS: atom_id res chain seq x y z
N THR A 1 0.40 -22.86 -9.64
CA THR A 1 0.00 -22.28 -8.34
C THR A 1 -0.77 -21.00 -8.62
N ASN A 2 -2.04 -20.93 -8.21
CA ASN A 2 -2.94 -19.80 -8.53
C ASN A 2 -2.95 -18.71 -7.43
N GLY A 3 -1.96 -18.75 -6.52
CA GLY A 3 -1.90 -17.92 -5.30
C GLY A 3 -1.73 -16.43 -5.60
N LEU A 4 -0.91 -16.09 -6.59
CA LEU A 4 -0.65 -14.71 -6.97
C LEU A 4 -1.94 -14.00 -7.42
N LYS A 5 -2.82 -14.70 -8.14
CA LYS A 5 -4.12 -14.18 -8.55
C LYS A 5 -4.97 -13.72 -7.36
N PHE A 6 -4.99 -14.49 -6.27
CA PHE A 6 -5.71 -14.10 -5.06
C PHE A 6 -5.07 -12.91 -4.34
N ILE A 7 -3.74 -12.78 -4.42
CA ILE A 7 -3.01 -11.61 -3.90
C ILE A 7 -3.37 -10.36 -4.71
N GLU A 8 -3.39 -10.46 -6.04
CA GLU A 8 -3.82 -9.38 -6.94
C GLU A 8 -5.27 -8.96 -6.69
N GLU A 9 -6.19 -9.93 -6.54
CA GLU A 9 -7.59 -9.66 -6.19
C GLU A 9 -7.74 -8.97 -4.82
N ALA A 10 -6.89 -9.33 -3.84
CA ALA A 10 -6.88 -8.67 -2.53
C ALA A 10 -6.32 -7.24 -2.62
N ILE A 11 -5.27 -7.02 -3.40
CA ILE A 11 -4.69 -5.69 -3.66
C ILE A 11 -5.74 -4.79 -4.32
N GLU A 12 -6.50 -5.29 -5.30
CA GLU A 12 -7.55 -4.53 -5.95
C GLU A 12 -8.63 -4.09 -4.94
N LYS A 13 -9.06 -5.00 -4.06
CA LYS A 13 -10.02 -4.68 -3.00
C LYS A 13 -9.49 -3.62 -2.03
N LEU A 14 -8.23 -3.72 -1.61
CA LEU A 14 -7.59 -2.73 -0.73
C LEU A 14 -7.48 -1.37 -1.41
N SER A 15 -7.15 -1.34 -2.70
CA SER A 15 -7.00 -0.10 -3.47
C SER A 15 -8.27 0.73 -3.50
N ARG A 16 -9.44 0.07 -3.65
CA ARG A 16 -10.76 0.74 -3.67
C ARG A 16 -11.10 1.50 -2.38
N TYR A 17 -10.47 1.16 -1.26
CA TYR A 17 -10.76 1.75 0.05
C TYR A 17 -9.56 2.50 0.65
N HIS A 18 -8.56 2.86 -0.16
CA HIS A 18 -7.34 3.53 0.30
C HIS A 18 -7.56 4.73 1.23
N PRO A 19 -8.46 5.69 0.93
CA PRO A 19 -8.70 6.83 1.83
C PRO A 19 -9.24 6.41 3.20
N ARG A 20 -9.99 5.31 3.27
CA ARG A 20 -10.51 4.76 4.52
C ARG A 20 -9.40 4.10 5.33
N HIS A 21 -8.51 3.36 4.67
CA HIS A 21 -7.38 2.71 5.33
C HIS A 21 -6.39 3.73 5.88
N ILE A 22 -6.03 4.75 5.11
CA ILE A 22 -5.15 5.84 5.53
C ILE A 22 -5.70 6.56 6.78
N LYS A 23 -7.01 6.82 6.84
CA LYS A 23 -7.70 7.38 8.02
C LYS A 23 -7.66 6.46 9.23
N ALA A 24 -7.73 5.15 9.04
CA ALA A 24 -7.65 4.19 10.13
C ALA A 24 -6.21 4.01 10.64
N TYR A 25 -5.20 4.27 9.81
CA TYR A 25 -3.79 4.13 10.16
C TYR A 25 -3.20 5.34 10.89
N ASP A 26 -3.95 6.44 11.00
CA ASP A 26 -3.53 7.65 11.71
C ASP A 26 -4.63 8.13 12.66
N HIS A 27 -4.34 8.14 13.95
CA HIS A 27 -5.25 8.67 14.97
C HIS A 27 -5.36 10.20 14.93
N ASN A 28 -4.43 10.88 14.24
CA ASN A 28 -4.33 12.34 14.13
C ASN A 28 -4.91 12.87 12.80
N GLU A 29 -6.07 12.37 12.39
CA GLU A 29 -6.77 12.84 11.18
C GLU A 29 -5.92 12.80 9.90
N CYS A 30 -5.07 11.77 9.75
CA CYS A 30 -4.13 11.58 8.62
C CYS A 30 -2.94 12.55 8.52
N LYS A 31 -2.81 13.53 9.41
CA LYS A 31 -1.79 14.61 9.28
C LYS A 31 -0.36 14.09 9.37
N GLU A 32 -0.12 13.03 10.13
CA GLU A 32 1.23 12.45 10.26
C GLU A 32 1.55 11.56 9.07
N ASN A 33 0.59 10.75 8.64
CA ASN A 33 0.75 9.91 7.45
C ASN A 33 0.91 10.74 6.17
N GLU A 34 0.26 11.90 6.05
CA GLU A 34 0.43 12.82 4.91
C GLU A 34 1.87 13.36 4.80
N ARG A 35 2.50 13.67 5.94
CA ARG A 35 3.91 14.12 5.97
C ARG A 35 4.89 13.01 5.65
N ARG A 36 4.59 11.79 6.10
CA ARG A 36 5.47 10.63 5.98
C ARG A 36 5.37 9.95 4.61
N LEU A 37 4.16 9.78 4.07
CA LEU A 37 3.87 9.07 2.81
C LEU A 37 4.01 10.01 1.61
N SER A 38 5.23 10.50 1.40
CA SER A 38 5.55 11.49 0.36
C SER A 38 5.99 10.87 -0.97
N GLY A 39 6.13 9.54 -1.05
CA GLY A 39 6.76 8.88 -2.20
C GLY A 39 8.29 8.94 -2.20
N LEU A 40 8.89 9.65 -1.24
CA LEU A 40 10.34 9.79 -1.07
C LEU A 40 10.85 8.86 0.04
N HIS A 41 12.14 8.57 0.06
CA HIS A 41 12.79 7.75 1.09
C HIS A 41 12.14 6.38 1.31
N GLU A 42 11.87 5.65 0.23
CA GLU A 42 11.22 4.33 0.27
C GLU A 42 9.84 4.31 0.96
N SER A 43 9.16 5.46 1.03
CA SER A 43 7.75 5.54 1.42
C SER A 43 6.86 5.58 0.18
N SER A 44 5.64 5.09 0.31
CA SER A 44 4.62 5.19 -0.74
C SER A 44 3.96 6.58 -0.76
N SER A 45 3.28 6.90 -1.86
CA SER A 45 2.44 8.09 -1.98
C SER A 45 1.22 7.97 -1.05
N PHE A 46 0.87 9.06 -0.39
CA PHE A 46 -0.35 9.16 0.41
C PHE A 46 -1.62 9.04 -0.45
N HIS A 47 -1.60 9.57 -1.66
CA HIS A 47 -2.78 9.64 -2.53
C HIS A 47 -2.97 8.40 -3.40
N ASP A 48 -1.87 7.76 -3.81
CA ASP A 48 -1.91 6.68 -4.78
C ASP A 48 -1.58 5.33 -4.15
N VAL A 49 -2.32 4.29 -4.56
CA VAL A 49 -2.01 2.92 -4.19
C VAL A 49 -1.09 2.31 -5.23
N SER A 50 0.06 1.82 -4.78
CA SER A 50 0.97 1.02 -5.59
C SER A 50 1.22 -0.33 -4.93
N ALA A 51 1.42 -1.36 -5.75
CA ALA A 51 1.80 -2.69 -5.29
C ALA A 51 2.84 -3.31 -6.23
N GLY A 52 3.75 -4.12 -5.68
CA GLY A 52 4.73 -4.81 -6.51
C GLY A 52 5.60 -5.80 -5.77
N VAL A 53 6.23 -6.69 -6.54
CA VAL A 53 7.14 -7.71 -6.01
C VAL A 53 8.46 -7.06 -5.63
N ALA A 54 8.84 -7.18 -4.36
CA ALA A 54 10.10 -6.67 -3.81
C ALA A 54 10.33 -5.15 -3.91
N ILE A 55 9.27 -4.36 -4.07
CA ILE A 55 9.37 -2.89 -4.13
C ILE A 55 9.15 -2.31 -2.72
N SER A 56 10.18 -1.75 -2.09
CA SER A 56 10.10 -1.18 -0.73
C SER A 56 9.24 0.09 -0.66
N GLY A 57 9.23 0.91 -1.72
CA GLY A 57 8.43 2.14 -1.80
C GLY A 57 6.97 1.96 -2.22
N ALA A 58 6.49 0.71 -2.35
CA ALA A 58 5.11 0.45 -2.72
C ALA A 58 4.18 0.52 -1.49
N SER A 59 2.92 0.90 -1.71
CA SER A 59 1.89 0.88 -0.65
C SER A 59 1.64 -0.55 -0.13
N ILE A 60 1.75 -1.55 -1.01
CA ILE A 60 1.65 -2.98 -0.68
C ILE A 60 2.83 -3.73 -1.31
N ARG A 61 3.67 -4.35 -0.48
CA ARG A 61 4.83 -5.12 -0.95
C ARG A 61 4.53 -6.62 -1.00
N ILE A 62 4.79 -7.25 -2.14
CA ILE A 62 4.75 -8.71 -2.30
C ILE A 62 6.18 -9.27 -2.13
N PRO A 63 6.45 -10.15 -1.15
CA PRO A 63 7.77 -10.76 -0.99
C PRO A 63 8.14 -11.69 -2.15
N ARG A 64 9.43 -11.73 -2.56
CA ARG A 64 9.89 -12.56 -3.69
C ARG A 64 9.61 -14.06 -3.56
N HIS A 65 9.59 -14.57 -2.34
CA HIS A 65 9.37 -16.01 -2.10
C HIS A 65 7.89 -16.42 -2.17
N VAL A 66 6.98 -15.44 -2.26
CA VAL A 66 5.53 -15.65 -2.35
C VAL A 66 5.05 -15.61 -3.81
N ALA A 67 5.76 -14.85 -4.65
CA ALA A 67 5.49 -14.71 -6.07
C ALA A 67 5.86 -15.95 -6.88
#